data_AF-U6B4V4-F1
#
_entry.id   AF-U6B4V4-F1
#
_cell.length_a   1.000
_cell.length_b   1.000
_cell.length_c   1.000
_cell.angle_alpha   90.00
_cell.angle_beta   90.00
_cell.angle_gamma   90.00
#
_symmetry.space_group_name_H-M   'P 1'
#
loop_
_entity.id
_entity.type
_entity.pdbx_description
1 polymer ?
#
loop_
_entity_poly.entity_id
_entity_poly.type
_entity_poly.pdbx_seq_one_letter_code
_entity_poly.pdbx_strand_id
1 'polypeptide(L)'
;MHIYLFDGLFTTEEIMIDNIQNNTQEQLRSFIERIERLEQEKKVLSENIKEVYSEAKATGFDIKALRKIISLRKKDEQEWIEEEQILDVYLRALGMIKEE
;
A
#
# COMPACT_ATOMS: atom_id res chain seq x y z
N MET A 1 -11.66 35.62 33.29
CA MET A 1 -13.05 36.03 33.01
C MET A 1 -13.88 34.76 33.00
N HIS A 2 -14.67 34.47 34.03
CA HIS A 2 -15.47 33.24 34.11
C HIS A 2 -16.76 33.40 33.31
N ILE A 3 -17.05 32.46 32.41
CA ILE A 3 -18.27 32.43 31.59
C ILE A 3 -19.12 31.28 32.11
N TYR A 4 -20.36 31.56 32.52
CA TYR A 4 -21.28 30.59 33.10
C TYR A 4 -22.20 30.00 32.02
N LEU A 5 -22.14 28.69 31.81
CA LEU A 5 -23.16 27.92 31.08
C LEU A 5 -23.42 26.62 31.88
N PHE A 6 -24.56 26.60 32.58
CA PHE A 6 -25.18 25.49 33.35
C PHE A 6 -24.26 24.71 34.33
N ASP A 7 -24.47 24.95 35.62
CA ASP A 7 -24.11 24.11 36.79
C ASP A 7 -22.62 23.92 37.19
N GLY A 8 -21.66 24.68 36.64
CA GLY A 8 -20.28 24.66 37.12
C GLY A 8 -19.44 25.90 36.78
N LEU A 9 -18.55 26.30 37.70
CA LEU A 9 -17.53 27.33 37.49
C LEU A 9 -16.39 26.72 36.67
N PHE A 10 -16.47 26.82 35.34
CA PHE A 10 -15.36 26.45 34.47
C PHE A 10 -14.54 27.68 34.10
N THR A 11 -13.23 27.51 34.05
CA THR A 11 -12.32 28.53 33.51
C THR A 11 -12.37 28.52 31.98
N THR A 12 -12.04 29.64 31.35
CA THR A 12 -11.89 29.72 29.89
C THR A 12 -10.83 28.74 29.37
N GLU A 13 -9.84 28.39 30.19
CA GLU A 13 -8.79 27.42 29.87
C GLU A 13 -9.35 26.00 29.82
N GLU A 14 -10.20 25.59 30.77
CA GLU A 14 -10.86 24.28 30.76
C GLU A 14 -11.75 24.09 29.53
N ILE A 15 -12.56 25.10 29.17
CA ILE A 15 -13.42 25.05 27.97
C ILE A 15 -12.58 24.95 26.68
N MET A 16 -11.42 25.64 26.63
CA MET A 16 -10.52 25.52 25.48
C MET A 16 -9.85 24.16 25.42
N ILE A 17 -9.43 23.58 26.55
CA ILE A 17 -8.82 22.25 26.62
C ILE A 17 -9.82 21.18 26.20
N ASP A 18 -11.07 21.23 26.67
CA ASP A 18 -12.11 20.29 26.27
C ASP A 18 -12.45 20.41 24.78
N ASN A 19 -12.51 21.63 24.23
CA ASN A 19 -12.70 21.84 22.80
C ASN A 19 -11.52 21.32 21.97
N ILE A 20 -10.28 21.48 22.45
CA ILE A 20 -9.08 20.92 21.80
C ILE A 20 -9.15 19.39 21.86
N GLN A 21 -9.49 18.80 23.00
CA GLN A 21 -9.63 17.35 23.15
C GLN A 21 -10.71 16.78 22.24
N ASN A 22 -11.89 17.40 22.20
CA ASN A 22 -12.97 17.03 21.29
C ASN A 22 -12.54 17.11 19.82
N ASN A 23 -11.84 18.19 19.42
CA ASN A 23 -11.30 18.33 18.06
C ASN A 23 -10.27 17.23 17.74
N THR A 24 -9.37 16.92 18.67
CA THR A 24 -8.39 15.84 18.47
C THR A 24 -9.03 14.45 18.38
N GLN A 25 -10.13 14.21 19.12
CA GLN A 25 -10.87 12.96 19.05
C GLN A 25 -11.63 12.81 17.72
N GLU A 26 -12.23 13.88 17.22
CA GLU A 26 -12.88 13.92 15.90
C GLU A 26 -11.88 13.69 14.77
N GLN A 27 -10.69 14.30 14.84
CA GLN A 27 -9.62 14.07 13.87
C GLN A 27 -9.13 12.63 13.88
N LEU A 28 -8.91 12.05 15.06
CA LEU A 28 -8.51 10.65 15.21
C LEU A 28 -9.58 9.71 14.61
N ARG A 29 -10.87 9.94 14.91
CA ARG A 29 -11.97 9.18 14.31
C ARG A 29 -11.98 9.30 12.79
N SER A 30 -11.80 10.50 12.25
CA SER A 30 -11.73 10.74 10.80
C SER A 30 -10.59 9.96 10.14
N PHE A 31 -9.40 9.92 10.75
CA PHE A 31 -8.28 9.13 10.24
C PHE A 31 -8.60 7.64 10.25
N ILE A 32 -9.15 7.11 11.34
CA ILE A 32 -9.50 5.69 11.48
C ILE A 32 -10.52 5.29 10.41
N GLU A 33 -11.63 6.01 10.29
CA GLU A 33 -12.70 5.71 9.32
C GLU A 33 -12.17 5.72 7.88
N ARG A 34 -11.29 6.69 7.55
CA ARG A 34 -10.66 6.75 6.22
C ARG A 34 -9.72 5.57 5.98
N ILE A 35 -8.94 5.16 6.98
CA ILE A 35 -8.03 4.01 6.88
C ILE A 35 -8.82 2.70 6.74
N GLU A 36 -9.88 2.51 7.52
CA GLU A 36 -10.72 1.31 7.44
C GLU A 36 -11.36 1.17 6.07
N ARG A 37 -11.88 2.27 5.51
CA ARG A 37 -12.40 2.28 4.14
C ARG A 37 -11.31 1.89 3.12
N LEU A 38 -10.11 2.46 3.23
CA LEU A 38 -8.99 2.13 2.33
C LEU A 38 -8.55 0.67 2.45
N GLU A 39 -8.56 0.09 3.66
CA GLU A 39 -8.25 -1.34 3.86
C GLU A 39 -9.34 -2.24 3.26
N GLN A 40 -10.61 -1.85 3.32
CA GLN A 40 -11.68 -2.56 2.61
C GLN A 40 -11.50 -2.49 1.09
N GLU A 41 -11.22 -1.31 0.53
CA GLU A 41 -10.96 -1.14 -0.91
C GLU A 41 -9.76 -1.98 -1.37
N LYS A 42 -8.67 -1.98 -0.59
CA LYS A 42 -7.47 -2.79 -0.82
C LYS A 42 -7.78 -4.29 -0.79
N LYS A 43 -8.66 -4.75 0.11
CA LYS A 43 -9.09 -6.15 0.17
C LYS A 43 -9.83 -6.54 -1.12
N VAL A 44 -10.80 -5.74 -1.54
CA VAL A 44 -11.56 -5.97 -2.79
C VAL A 44 -10.60 -6.00 -3.99
N LEU A 45 -9.67 -5.05 -4.08
CA LEU A 45 -8.68 -5.03 -5.15
C LEU A 45 -7.78 -6.27 -5.12
N SER A 46 -7.38 -6.73 -3.93
CA SER A 46 -6.59 -7.96 -3.78
C SER A 46 -7.36 -9.20 -4.24
N GLU A 47 -8.66 -9.28 -3.96
CA GLU A 47 -9.54 -10.35 -4.42
C GLU A 47 -9.66 -10.34 -5.95
N ASN A 48 -9.93 -9.19 -6.55
CA ASN A 48 -9.98 -9.03 -8.02
C ASN A 48 -8.65 -9.47 -8.68
N ILE A 49 -7.50 -9.11 -8.11
CA ILE A 49 -6.19 -9.55 -8.62
C ILE A 49 -6.05 -11.08 -8.54
N LYS A 50 -6.54 -11.71 -7.47
CA LYS A 50 -6.50 -13.18 -7.33
C LYS A 50 -7.38 -13.87 -8.35
N GLU A 51 -8.54 -13.30 -8.67
CA GLU A 51 -9.44 -13.81 -9.70
C GLU A 51 -8.74 -13.80 -11.07
N VAL A 52 -8.11 -12.69 -11.47
CA VAL A 52 -7.35 -12.60 -12.72
C VAL A 52 -6.22 -13.65 -12.79
N TYR A 53 -5.46 -13.84 -11.70
CA TYR A 53 -4.47 -14.92 -11.67
C TYR A 53 -5.11 -16.32 -11.76
N SER A 54 -6.31 -16.51 -11.21
CA SER A 54 -7.01 -17.79 -11.27
C SER A 54 -7.51 -18.08 -12.69
N GLU A 55 -8.04 -17.06 -13.38
CA GLU A 55 -8.41 -17.14 -14.80
C GLU A 55 -7.21 -17.45 -15.69
N ALA A 56 -6.09 -16.74 -15.49
CA ALA A 56 -4.85 -17.01 -16.21
C ALA A 56 -4.38 -18.46 -16.01
N LYS A 57 -4.47 -18.98 -14.78
CA LYS A 57 -4.12 -20.37 -14.46
C LYS A 57 -5.05 -21.35 -15.17
N ALA A 58 -6.36 -21.11 -15.16
CA ALA A 58 -7.36 -21.94 -15.83
C ALA A 58 -7.15 -21.96 -17.36
N THR A 59 -6.62 -20.87 -17.92
CA THR A 59 -6.29 -20.74 -19.35
C THR A 59 -4.95 -21.41 -19.70
N GLY A 60 -4.16 -21.81 -18.70
CA GLY A 60 -2.90 -22.55 -18.88
C GLY A 60 -1.63 -21.72 -18.72
N PHE A 61 -1.71 -20.46 -18.24
CA PHE A 61 -0.52 -19.64 -17.99
C PHE A 61 0.17 -20.00 -16.67
N ASP A 62 1.50 -19.88 -16.64
CA ASP A 62 2.30 -20.03 -15.42
C ASP A 62 2.21 -18.76 -14.55
N ILE A 63 1.61 -18.90 -13.37
CA ILE A 63 1.40 -17.80 -12.42
C ILE A 63 2.70 -17.26 -11.81
N LYS A 64 3.74 -18.10 -11.64
CA LYS A 64 5.05 -17.64 -11.14
C LYS A 64 5.73 -16.76 -12.19
N ALA A 65 5.66 -17.15 -13.47
CA ALA A 65 6.19 -16.34 -14.56
C ALA A 65 5.48 -14.98 -14.65
N LEU A 66 4.14 -14.96 -14.60
CA LEU A 66 3.36 -13.71 -14.62
C LEU A 66 3.71 -12.79 -13.44
N ARG A 67 3.84 -13.33 -12.23
CA ARG A 67 4.26 -12.54 -11.05
C ARG A 67 5.66 -11.95 -11.23
N LYS A 68 6.59 -12.71 -11.81
CA LYS A 68 7.94 -12.22 -12.10
C LYS A 68 7.90 -11.10 -13.13
N ILE A 69 7.13 -11.24 -14.21
CA ILE A 69 6.94 -10.20 -15.24
C ILE A 69 6.36 -8.93 -14.62
N ILE A 70 5.30 -9.03 -13.82
CA ILE A 70 4.70 -7.86 -13.14
C ILE A 70 5.70 -7.19 -12.20
N SER A 71 6.53 -7.97 -11.49
CA SER A 71 7.59 -7.42 -10.64
C SER A 71 8.67 -6.69 -11.46
N LEU A 72 9.07 -7.24 -12.60
CA LEU A 72 10.04 -6.60 -13.50
C LEU A 72 9.49 -5.29 -14.05
N ARG A 73 8.21 -5.27 -14.47
CA ARG A 73 7.52 -4.08 -14.99
C ARG A 73 7.33 -2.95 -13.97
N LYS A 74 7.60 -3.21 -12.68
CA LYS A 74 7.58 -2.18 -11.62
C LYS A 74 8.94 -1.54 -11.39
N LYS A 75 10.03 -2.16 -11.87
CA LYS A 75 11.38 -1.59 -11.80
C LYS A 75 11.55 -0.52 -12.88
N ASP A 76 12.55 0.33 -12.69
CA ASP A 76 12.99 1.25 -13.73
C ASP A 76 13.53 0.47 -14.94
N GLU A 77 13.21 0.92 -16.16
CA GLU A 77 13.55 0.20 -17.39
C GLU A 77 15.07 0.05 -17.55
N GLN A 78 15.82 1.10 -17.21
CA GLN A 78 17.26 1.12 -17.36
C GLN A 78 17.92 0.19 -16.33
N GLU A 79 17.43 0.22 -15.09
CA GLU A 79 17.95 -0.62 -14.01
C GLU A 79 17.83 -2.12 -14.33
N TRP A 80 16.69 -2.59 -14.84
CA TRP A 80 16.55 -4.03 -15.14
C TRP A 80 17.36 -4.47 -16.36
N ILE A 81 17.55 -3.61 -17.37
CA ILE A 81 18.40 -3.90 -18.53
C ILE A 81 19.85 -4.09 -18.08
N GLU A 82 20.35 -3.20 -17.21
CA GLU A 82 21.70 -3.31 -16.66
C GLU A 82 21.87 -4.59 -15.83
N GLU A 83 20.90 -4.93 -14.97
CA GLU A 83 20.88 -6.20 -14.23
C GLU A 83 20.91 -7.42 -15.17
N GLU A 84 20.11 -7.40 -16.24
CA GLU A 84 20.01 -8.51 -17.19
C GLU A 84 21.31 -8.68 -17.99
N GLN A 85 21.92 -7.59 -18.44
CA GLN A 85 23.22 -7.62 -19.13
C GLN A 85 24.32 -8.24 -18.26
N ILE A 86 24.38 -7.84 -16.98
CA ILE A 86 25.35 -8.41 -16.04
C ILE A 86 25.09 -9.89 -15.79
N LEU A 87 23.83 -10.27 -15.59
CA LEU A 87 23.44 -11.66 -15.38
C LEU A 87 23.80 -12.53 -16.58
N ASP A 88 23.50 -12.06 -17.78
CA ASP A 88 23.78 -12.72 -19.05
C ASP A 88 25.30 -12.97 -19.24
N VAL A 89 26.15 -11.99 -18.92
CA VAL A 89 27.62 -12.17 -18.88
C VAL A 89 28.01 -13.32 -17.94
N TYR A 90 27.48 -13.37 -16.72
CA TYR A 90 27.79 -14.43 -15.78
C TYR A 90 27.26 -15.80 -16.21
N LEU A 91 26.05 -15.85 -16.77
CA LEU A 91 25.47 -17.11 -17.25
C LEU A 91 26.26 -17.70 -18.42
N ARG A 92 26.76 -16.85 -19.34
CA ARG A 92 27.70 -17.29 -20.39
C ARG A 92 29.02 -17.78 -19.80
N ALA A 93 29.62 -17.05 -18.86
CA ALA A 93 30.86 -17.46 -18.21
C ALA A 93 30.74 -18.81 -17.48
N LEU A 94 29.55 -19.13 -16.97
CA LEU A 94 29.24 -20.41 -16.33
C LEU A 94 28.82 -21.52 -17.32
N GLY A 95 28.73 -21.22 -18.62
CA GLY A 95 28.27 -22.17 -19.65
C GLY A 95 26.79 -22.55 -19.53
N MET A 96 25.98 -21.75 -18.82
CA MET A 96 24.55 -21.97 -18.62
C MET A 96 23.71 -21.48 -19.81
N ILE A 97 24.28 -20.61 -20.65
CA ILE A 97 23.72 -20.17 -21.93
C ILE A 97 24.74 -20.52 -23.02
N LYS A 98 24.28 -21.12 -24.11
CA LYS A 98 25.12 -21.39 -25.28
C LYS A 98 25.17 -20.13 -26.15
N GLU A 99 26.35 -19.78 -26.63
CA GLU A 99 26.48 -18.88 -27.78
C GLU A 99 25.90 -19.62 -28.99
N GLU A 100 24.92 -19.02 -29.67
CA GLU A 100 24.42 -19.51 -30.97
C GLU A 100 25.43 -19.24 -32.08
#